data_AF-A0A4R3YSI9-F1
#
_entry.id   AF-A0A4R3YSI9-F1
#
_cell.length_a   1.000
_cell.length_b   1.000
_cell.length_c   1.000
_cell.angle_alpha   90.00
_cell.angle_beta   90.00
_cell.angle_gamma   90.00
#
_symmetry.space_group_name_H-M   'P 1'
#
loop_
_entity.id
_entity.type
_entity.pdbx_description
1 polymer ?
#
loop_
_entity_poly.entity_id
_entity_poly.type
_entity_poly.pdbx_seq_one_letter_code
_entity_poly.pdbx_strand_id
1 'polypeptide(L)' 'MKEIIYKVRSYSEAVDVLDQIQEGYRVILDIENVERTEAQRVIDFLCGGLYIIGGQIQQINSFTYLCVPKAEVEIPDENL' A
#
# COMPACT_ATOMS: atom_id res chain seq x y z
N MET A 1 10.37 -7.39 11.00
CA MET A 1 9.29 -6.86 10.16
C MET A 1 9.12 -7.80 8.98
N LYS A 2 7.90 -8.25 8.69
CA LYS A 2 7.63 -9.20 7.59
C LYS A 2 7.19 -8.41 6.35
N GLU A 3 7.51 -8.93 5.17
CA GLU A 3 7.17 -8.33 3.89
C GLU A 3 6.31 -9.29 3.07
N ILE A 4 5.29 -8.77 2.39
CA ILE A 4 4.42 -9.53 1.49
C ILE A 4 4.25 -8.77 0.17
N ILE A 5 4.15 -9.52 -0.92
CA ILE A 5 3.76 -9.00 -2.23
C ILE A 5 2.29 -9.33 -2.42
N TYR A 6 1.49 -8.31 -2.72
CA TYR A 6 0.05 -8.45 -2.90
C TYR A 6 -0.33 -8.00 -4.32
N LYS A 7 -0.81 -8.92 -5.14
CA LYS A 7 -1.32 -8.63 -6.49
C LYS A 7 -2.82 -8.40 -6.44
N VAL A 8 -3.22 -7.15 -6.58
CA VAL A 8 -4.63 -6.75 -6.50
C VAL A 8 -5.36 -7.18 -7.77
N ARG A 9 -6.56 -7.72 -7.59
CA ARG A 9 -7.47 -8.11 -8.67
C ARG A 9 -8.80 -7.37 -8.63
N SER A 10 -9.14 -6.78 -7.48
CA SER A 10 -10.38 -6.03 -7.29
C SER A 10 -10.28 -5.07 -6.11
N TYR A 11 -11.18 -4.09 -6.07
CA TYR A 11 -11.27 -3.11 -5.00
C TYR A 11 -11.44 -3.73 -3.61
N SER A 12 -12.17 -4.85 -3.49
CA SER A 12 -12.42 -5.48 -2.18
C SER A 12 -11.15 -5.96 -1.48
N GLU A 13 -10.11 -6.30 -2.25
CA GLU A 13 -8.82 -6.76 -1.69
C GLU A 13 -8.03 -5.63 -1.02
N ALA A 14 -8.40 -4.36 -1.24
CA ALA A 14 -7.78 -3.23 -0.56
C ALA A 14 -7.99 -3.28 0.96
N VAL A 15 -9.11 -3.86 1.41
CA VAL A 15 -9.41 -4.06 2.84
C VAL A 15 -8.42 -5.07 3.44
N ASP A 16 -8.24 -6.21 2.78
CA ASP A 16 -7.31 -7.25 3.23
C ASP A 16 -5.88 -6.71 3.31
N VAL A 17 -5.47 -5.90 2.32
CA VAL A 17 -4.17 -5.22 2.31
C VAL A 17 -4.00 -4.32 3.54
N LEU A 18 -5.01 -3.50 3.86
CA LEU A 18 -4.97 -2.62 5.03
C LEU A 18 -4.89 -3.41 6.34
N ASP A 19 -5.63 -4.52 6.43
CA ASP A 19 -5.58 -5.42 7.59
C ASP A 19 -4.17 -6.01 7.77
N GLN A 20 -3.53 -6.47 6.69
CA GLN A 20 -2.14 -6.96 6.77
C GLN A 20 -1.18 -5.87 7.25
N ILE A 21 -1.34 -4.63 6.77
CA ILE A 21 -0.52 -3.51 7.21
C ILE A 21 -0.75 -3.25 8.71
N GLN A 22 -2.00 -3.29 9.18
CA GLN A 22 -2.32 -3.09 10.60
C GLN A 22 -1.67 -4.16 11.50
N GLU A 23 -1.51 -5.38 11.01
CA GLU A 23 -0.78 -6.46 11.69
C GLU A 23 0.76 -6.29 11.66
N GLY A 24 1.26 -5.19 11.08
CA GLY A 24 2.69 -4.84 11.07
C GLY A 24 3.47 -5.37 9.85
N TYR A 25 2.78 -5.76 8.77
CA TYR A 25 3.42 -6.20 7.54
C TYR A 25 3.71 -5.01 6.60
N ARG A 26 4.89 -5.02 5.98
CA ARG A 26 5.15 -4.19 4.78
C ARG A 26 4.54 -4.88 3.58
N VAL A 27 3.80 -4.13 2.77
CA VAL A 27 3.10 -4.67 1.61
C VAL A 27 3.61 -3.99 0.35
N ILE A 28 4.13 -4.79 -0.58
CA ILE A 28 4.38 -4.37 -1.96
C ILE A 28 3.11 -4.68 -2.75
N LEU A 29 2.36 -3.64 -3.07
CA LEU A 29 1.09 -3.70 -3.78
C LEU A 29 1.35 -3.58 -5.28
N ASP A 30 0.87 -4.55 -6.06
CA ASP A 30 0.90 -4.56 -7.52
C ASP A 30 -0.53 -4.43 -8.04
N ILE A 31 -0.78 -3.38 -8.83
CA ILE A 31 -2.07 -3.03 -9.43
C ILE A 31 -2.07 -3.14 -10.96
N GLU A 32 -1.05 -3.76 -11.57
CA GLU A 32 -0.85 -3.77 -13.04
C GLU A 32 -2.07 -4.30 -13.81
N ASN A 33 -2.81 -5.24 -13.21
CA ASN A 33 -3.94 -5.93 -13.85
C ASN A 33 -5.31 -5.41 -13.40
N VAL A 34 -5.35 -4.27 -12.71
CA VAL A 34 -6.60 -3.63 -12.25
C VAL A 34 -6.98 -2.52 -13.22
N GLU A 35 -8.28 -2.40 -13.54
CA GLU A 35 -8.77 -1.29 -14.37
C GLU A 35 -8.43 0.05 -13.70
N ARG A 36 -8.04 1.05 -14.49
CA ARG A 36 -7.47 2.31 -13.99
C ARG A 36 -8.35 3.00 -12.95
N THR A 37 -9.67 3.06 -13.15
CA THR A 37 -10.57 3.71 -12.18
C THR A 37 -10.68 2.91 -10.90
N GLU A 38 -10.65 1.58 -10.98
CA GLU A 38 -10.67 0.71 -9.82
C GLU A 38 -9.33 0.74 -9.06
N ALA A 39 -8.20 0.77 -9.77
CA ALA A 39 -6.88 0.96 -9.20
C ALA A 39 -6.79 2.27 -8.42
N GLN A 40 -7.29 3.38 -8.98
CA GLN A 40 -7.34 4.65 -8.27
C GLN A 40 -8.16 4.54 -6.97
N ARG A 41 -9.31 3.85 -6.99
CA ARG A 41 -10.13 3.63 -5.79
C ARG A 41 -9.39 2.81 -4.72
N VAL A 42 -8.62 1.80 -5.12
CA VAL A 42 -7.76 1.02 -4.21
C VAL A 42 -6.74 1.94 -3.54
N ILE A 43 -6.04 2.76 -4.33
CA ILE A 43 -5.04 3.69 -3.80
C ILE A 43 -5.67 4.73 -2.88
N ASP A 44 -6.80 5.34 -3.27
CA ASP A 44 -7.51 6.32 -2.43
C ASP A 44 -7.95 5.73 -1.09
N PHE A 45 -8.45 4.49 -1.10
CA PHE A 45 -8.83 3.77 0.11
C PHE A 45 -7.62 3.52 1.02
N LEU A 46 -6.52 3.02 0.45
CA LEU A 46 -5.30 2.73 1.21
C LEU A 46 -4.66 4.00 1.77
N CYS A 47 -4.63 5.10 1.01
CA CYS A 47 -4.19 6.41 1.49
C CYS A 47 -4.99 6.86 2.72
N GLY A 48 -6.32 6.73 2.68
CA GLY A 48 -7.19 7.05 3.81
C GLY A 48 -6.96 6.15 5.02
N GLY A 49 -6.87 4.84 4.80
CA GLY A 49 -6.63 3.84 5.85
C GLY A 49 -5.27 4.03 6.53
N LEU A 50 -4.21 4.15 5.73
CA LEU A 50 -2.84 4.38 6.19
C LEU A 50 -2.71 5.67 6.98
N TYR A 51 -3.35 6.75 6.53
CA TYR A 51 -3.36 8.01 7.28
C TYR A 51 -3.93 7.83 8.69
N ILE A 52 -5.04 7.10 8.84
CA ILE A 52 -5.67 6.85 10.14
C ILE A 52 -4.78 6.02 11.06
N ILE A 53 -4.09 5.00 10.54
CA ILE A 53 -3.23 4.13 11.35
C ILE A 53 -1.80 4.67 11.51
N GLY A 54 -1.48 5.80 10.88
CA GLY A 54 -0.15 6.42 10.88
C GLY A 54 0.89 5.67 10.04
N GLY A 55 0.45 4.87 9.07
CA GLY A 55 1.31 4.24 8.07
C GLY A 55 1.58 5.16 6.88
N GLN A 56 2.38 4.69 5.94
CA GLN A 56 2.76 5.42 4.72
C GLN A 56 2.57 4.55 3.48
N ILE A 57 2.27 5.21 2.36
CA ILE A 57 2.27 4.61 1.02
C ILE A 57 3.18 5.42 0.11
N GLN A 58 4.03 4.73 -0.65
CA GLN A 58 4.94 5.33 -1.61
C GLN A 58 4.83 4.60 -2.94
N GLN A 59 4.74 5.34 -4.03
CA GLN A 59 4.82 4.76 -5.37
C GLN A 59 6.27 4.40 -5.69
N ILE A 60 6.53 3.14 -6.04
CA ILE A 60 7.86 2.67 -6.48
C ILE A 60 7.96 2.75 -8.01
N ASN A 61 6.88 2.43 -8.72
CA ASN A 61 6.76 2.56 -10.17
C ASN A 61 5.29 2.73 -10.59
N SER A 62 5.01 2.79 -11.89
CA SER A 62 3.67 3.07 -12.42
C SER A 62 2.54 2.19 -11.87
N PHE A 63 2.82 0.94 -11.47
CA PHE A 63 1.81 -0.01 -11.00
C PHE A 63 2.15 -0.64 -9.64
N THR A 64 3.23 -0.21 -8.99
CA THR A 64 3.70 -0.80 -7.74
C THR A 64 3.81 0.25 -6.64
N TYR A 65 3.26 -0.06 -5.47
CA TYR A 65 3.30 0.78 -4.29
C TYR A 65 3.88 0.02 -3.11
N LEU A 66 4.71 0.68 -2.31
CA LEU A 66 5.12 0.20 -1.00
C LEU A 66 4.19 0.81 0.04
N CYS A 67 3.48 -0.05 0.78
CA CYS A 67 2.71 0.34 1.96
C CYS A 67 3.47 -0.15 3.20
N VAL A 68 3.71 0.75 4.14
CA VAL A 68 4.37 0.45 5.40
C VAL A 68 3.45 0.79 6.58
N PRO A 69 3.42 -0.05 7.63
CA PRO A 69 2.73 0.29 8.86
C PRO A 69 3.42 1.48 9.53
N LYS A 70 2.79 2.02 10.56
CA LYS A 70 3.44 2.99 11.44
C LYS A 70 4.72 2.39 12.00
N ALA A 71 5.86 2.84 11.49
CA ALA A 71 7.18 2.47 11.95
C ALA A 71 7.88 3.72 12.48
N GLU A 72 8.72 3.58 13.51
CA GLU A 72 9.63 4.64 13.99
C GLU A 72 10.69 5.04 12.94
N VAL A 73 10.78 4.29 11.84
CA VAL A 73 11.79 4.46 10.79
C VAL A 73 11.15 5.19 9.61
N GLU A 74 11.60 6.43 9.39
CA GLU A 74 11.30 7.22 8.20
C GLU A 74 11.73 6.46 6.94
N ILE A 75 10.86 6.42 5.93
CA ILE A 75 11.29 5.99 4.60
C ILE A 75 12.25 7.06 4.08
N PRO A 76 13.51 6.72 3.71
CA PRO A 76 14.43 7.69 3.16
C PRO A 76 13.87 8.27 1.87
N ASP A 77 13.84 9.60 1.75
CA ASP A 77 13.55 10.26 0.47
C ASP A 77 14.58 9.79 -0.57
N GLU A 78 14.13 9.20 -1.68
CA GLU A 78 15.00 8.73 -2.78
C GLU A 78 15.57 9.88 -3.65
N ASN A 79 15.56 11.12 -3.15
CA ASN A 79 16.03 12.32 -3.86
C ASN A 79 17.14 13.08 -3.09
N LEU A 80 18.19 12.38 -2.65
CA LEU A 80 19.48 12.97 -2.23
C LEU A 80 20.64 12.34 -2.98
#